data_AF-G2FF00-F1
#
_entry.id   AF-G2FF00-F1
#
_cell.length_a   1.000
_cell.length_b   1.000
_cell.length_c   1.000
_cell.angle_alpha   90.00
_cell.angle_beta   90.00
_cell.angle_gamma   90.00
#
_symmetry.space_group_name_H-M   'P 1'
#
loop_
_entity.id
_entity.type
_entity.pdbx_description
1 polymer ?
#
loop_
_entity_poly.entity_id
_entity_poly.type
_entity_poly.pdbx_seq_one_letter_code
_entity_poly.pdbx_strand_id
1 'polypeptide(L)'
;MVCQAESPLTNHIHSLDLVEICVAAMQRGHNGEVYNVSDGQPGSMTDYFIQVADFLGLPRPPLISLEEAKQQLSPGMLSYLAESRRLDNRKMLEELAVQLRYPNLDLGLPAAQEAP
;
A
#
# COMPACT_ATOMS: atom_id res chain seq x y z
N MET A 1 7.09 -0.98 -15.12
CA MET A 1 5.78 -0.75 -14.47
C MET A 1 4.71 -0.60 -15.53
N VAL A 2 3.51 -1.13 -15.31
CA VAL A 2 2.36 -0.82 -16.19
C VAL A 2 2.09 0.69 -16.14
N CYS A 3 1.67 1.33 -17.24
CA CYS A 3 1.40 2.76 -17.22
C CYS A 3 0.32 3.11 -16.17
N GLN A 4 0.39 4.31 -15.58
CA GLN A 4 -0.45 4.66 -14.42
C GLN A 4 -1.96 4.51 -14.68
N ALA A 5 -2.41 4.79 -15.91
CA ALA A 5 -3.83 4.66 -16.30
C ALA A 5 -4.33 3.19 -16.33
N GLU A 6 -3.43 2.23 -16.50
CA GLU A 6 -3.73 0.80 -16.58
C GLU A 6 -3.20 0.03 -15.34
N SER A 7 -2.57 0.74 -14.41
CA SER A 7 -1.95 0.16 -13.23
C SER A 7 -2.98 -0.06 -12.12
N PRO A 8 -3.08 -1.27 -11.55
CA PRO A 8 -4.06 -1.57 -10.51
C PRO A 8 -3.81 -0.75 -9.25
N LEU A 9 -4.89 -0.58 -8.46
CA LEU A 9 -4.81 0.05 -7.16
C LEU A 9 -4.14 -0.88 -6.16
N THR A 10 -3.25 -0.30 -5.37
CA THR A 10 -2.62 -0.91 -4.21
C THR A 10 -2.95 -0.10 -2.96
N ASN A 11 -2.84 -0.75 -1.81
CA ASN A 11 -3.08 -0.17 -0.50
C ASN A 11 -1.85 -0.47 0.35
N HIS A 12 -1.41 0.49 1.15
CA HIS A 12 -0.21 0.34 1.97
C HIS A 12 -0.52 0.59 3.44
N ILE A 13 0.34 0.10 4.32
CA ILE A 13 0.37 0.45 5.73
C ILE A 13 1.83 0.42 6.17
N HIS A 14 2.26 1.43 6.93
CA HIS A 14 3.59 1.40 7.52
C HIS A 14 3.65 0.31 8.60
N SER A 15 4.75 -0.43 8.68
CA SER A 15 4.87 -1.58 9.59
C SER A 15 4.68 -1.19 11.06
N LEU A 16 5.19 -0.03 11.49
CA LEU A 16 4.99 0.46 12.85
C LEU A 16 3.52 0.82 13.14
N ASP A 17 2.79 1.37 12.17
CA ASP A 17 1.34 1.59 12.35
C ASP A 17 0.59 0.26 12.38
N LEU A 18 0.99 -0.72 11.57
CA LEU A 18 0.41 -2.07 11.62
C LEU A 18 0.60 -2.71 13.01
N VAL A 19 1.75 -2.55 13.65
CA VAL A 19 1.99 -3.03 15.02
C VAL A 19 1.03 -2.37 16.00
N GLU A 20 0.89 -1.03 15.95
CA GLU A 20 -0.03 -0.29 16.81
C GLU A 20 -1.49 -0.71 16.59
N ILE A 21 -1.87 -0.96 15.34
CA ILE A 21 -3.21 -1.47 14.98
C ILE A 21 -3.43 -2.87 15.54
N CYS A 22 -2.45 -3.78 15.44
CA CYS A 22 -2.54 -5.11 16.02
C CYS A 22 -2.72 -5.06 17.55
N VAL A 23 -1.97 -4.19 18.24
CA VAL A 23 -2.12 -4.00 19.69
C VAL A 23 -3.49 -3.41 20.02
N ALA A 24 -3.96 -2.41 19.25
CA ALA A 24 -5.28 -1.83 19.42
C ALA A 24 -6.40 -2.86 19.20
N ALA A 25 -6.27 -3.74 18.19
CA ALA A 25 -7.20 -4.83 17.94
C ALA A 25 -7.28 -5.81 19.12
N MET A 26 -6.14 -6.13 19.76
CA MET A 26 -6.14 -6.99 20.96
C MET A 26 -6.81 -6.32 22.17
N GLN A 27 -6.73 -5.00 22.29
CA GLN A 27 -7.23 -4.26 23.45
C GLN A 27 -8.69 -3.81 23.31
N ARG A 28 -9.08 -3.42 22.10
CA ARG A 28 -10.34 -2.73 21.80
C ARG A 28 -11.17 -3.40 20.72
N GLY A 29 -10.59 -4.34 19.96
CA GLY A 29 -11.31 -5.06 18.92
C GLY A 29 -12.37 -6.00 19.47
N HIS A 30 -13.35 -6.33 18.63
CA HIS A 30 -14.44 -7.24 18.98
C HIS A 30 -14.14 -8.66 18.50
N ASN A 31 -14.58 -9.66 19.28
CA ASN A 31 -14.36 -11.08 18.94
C ASN A 31 -15.01 -11.44 17.59
N GLY A 32 -14.22 -12.04 16.71
CA GLY A 32 -14.68 -12.48 15.39
C GLY A 32 -14.71 -11.38 14.32
N GLU A 33 -14.34 -10.14 14.66
CA GLU A 33 -14.31 -9.06 13.69
C GLU A 33 -13.08 -9.08 12.78
N VAL A 34 -13.30 -8.55 11.58
CA VAL A 34 -12.26 -8.33 10.56
C VAL A 34 -12.09 -6.83 10.33
N TYR A 35 -10.83 -6.40 10.26
CA TYR A 35 -10.44 -5.02 10.01
C TYR A 35 -9.58 -4.94 8.75
N ASN A 36 -10.00 -4.10 7.80
CA ASN A 36 -9.14 -3.72 6.68
C ASN A 36 -8.09 -2.74 7.18
N VAL A 37 -6.82 -3.03 6.92
CA VAL A 37 -5.70 -2.21 7.37
C VAL A 37 -5.02 -1.55 6.18
N SER A 38 -5.08 -0.22 6.14
CA SER A 38 -4.37 0.64 5.19
C SER A 38 -4.22 2.06 5.73
N ASP A 39 -3.34 2.83 5.10
CA ASP A 39 -3.12 4.26 5.34
C ASP A 39 -4.28 5.16 4.86
N GLY A 40 -5.22 4.60 4.09
CA GLY A 40 -6.36 5.33 3.53
C GLY A 40 -6.04 6.13 2.26
N GLN A 41 -4.83 5.99 1.70
CA GLN A 41 -4.36 6.65 0.48
C GLN A 41 -4.15 5.62 -0.64
N PRO A 42 -5.22 5.07 -1.22
CA PRO A 42 -5.10 4.13 -2.34
C PRO A 42 -4.46 4.83 -3.54
N GLY A 43 -3.42 4.23 -4.08
CA GLY A 43 -2.68 4.72 -5.24
C GLY A 43 -2.42 3.58 -6.23
N SER A 44 -1.95 3.90 -7.43
CA SER A 44 -1.52 2.86 -8.35
C SER A 44 -0.18 2.26 -7.92
N MET A 45 0.08 1.00 -8.27
CA MET A 45 1.39 0.40 -8.01
C MET A 45 2.52 1.20 -8.68
N THR A 46 2.25 1.76 -9.86
CA THR A 46 3.20 2.55 -10.62
C THR A 46 3.58 3.84 -9.91
N ASP A 47 2.58 4.54 -9.36
CA ASP A 47 2.77 5.76 -8.58
C ASP A 47 3.61 5.48 -7.32
N TYR A 48 3.32 4.38 -6.61
CA TYR A 48 4.13 3.94 -5.47
C TYR A 48 5.62 3.76 -5.83
N PHE A 49 5.93 3.00 -6.89
CA PHE A 49 7.32 2.77 -7.28
C PHE A 49 8.03 4.03 -7.81
N ILE A 50 7.29 4.96 -8.42
CA ILE A 50 7.84 6.25 -8.82
C ILE A 50 8.21 7.08 -7.59
N GLN A 51 7.32 7.20 -6.60
CA GLN A 51 7.59 7.95 -5.37
C GLN A 51 8.76 7.36 -4.59
N VAL A 52 8.86 6.03 -4.50
CA VAL A 52 10.01 5.35 -3.88
C VAL A 52 11.31 5.67 -4.63
N ALA A 53 11.30 5.60 -5.97
CA ALA A 53 12.48 5.89 -6.77
C ALA A 53 12.92 7.36 -6.62
N ASP A 54 11.97 8.29 -6.63
CA ASP A 54 12.21 9.72 -6.44
C ASP A 54 12.80 10.01 -5.06
N PHE A 55 12.25 9.39 -4.00
CA PHE A 55 12.74 9.53 -2.63
C PHE A 55 14.18 9.01 -2.47
N LEU A 56 14.49 7.87 -3.09
CA LEU A 56 15.83 7.26 -3.02
C LEU A 56 16.84 7.85 -4.03
N GLY A 57 16.43 8.79 -4.89
CA GLY A 57 17.27 9.33 -5.97
C GLY A 57 17.65 8.29 -7.03
N LEU A 58 16.82 7.25 -7.21
CA LEU A 58 16.99 6.19 -8.20
C LEU A 58 16.29 6.52 -9.52
N PRO A 59 16.74 5.95 -10.65
CA PRO A 59 16.02 6.11 -11.91
C PRO A 59 14.61 5.49 -11.80
N ARG A 60 13.61 6.26 -12.24
CA ARG A 60 12.22 5.77 -12.31
C ARG A 60 12.14 4.53 -13.22
N PRO A 61 11.33 3.52 -12.85
CA PRO A 61 11.21 2.31 -13.65
C PRO A 61 10.54 2.61 -15.01
N PRO A 62 10.89 1.87 -16.08
CA PRO A 62 10.29 2.07 -17.39
C PRO A 62 8.78 1.78 -17.34
N LEU A 63 8.01 2.56 -18.11
CA LEU A 63 6.56 2.40 -18.22
C LEU A 63 6.24 1.62 -19.49
N ILE A 64 5.40 0.59 -19.37
CA ILE A 64 4.89 -0.24 -20.47
C ILE A 64 3.37 -0.31 -20.40
N SER A 65 2.72 -0.60 -21.53
CA SER A 65 1.28 -0.89 -21.56
C SER A 65 0.95 -2.20 -20.85
N LEU A 66 -0.32 -2.40 -20.50
CA LEU A 66 -0.79 -3.67 -19.97
C LEU A 66 -0.64 -4.82 -20.98
N GLU A 67 -0.79 -4.54 -22.28
CA GLU A 67 -0.58 -5.53 -23.34
C GLU A 67 0.89 -5.99 -23.44
N GLU A 68 1.84 -5.05 -23.37
CA GLU A 68 3.26 -5.40 -23.30
C GLU A 68 3.58 -6.18 -22.02
N ALA A 69 2.96 -5.81 -20.90
CA ALA A 69 3.13 -6.52 -19.64
C ALA A 69 2.66 -7.98 -19.72
N LYS A 70 1.56 -8.27 -20.41
CA LYS A 70 1.08 -9.65 -20.66
C LYS A 70 2.08 -10.52 -21.42
N GLN A 71 2.96 -9.93 -22.22
CA GLN A 71 3.97 -10.64 -22.98
C GLN A 71 5.27 -10.87 -22.18
N GLN A 72 5.53 -10.03 -21.18
CA GLN A 72 6.82 -9.99 -20.47
C GLN A 72 6.74 -10.55 -19.04
N LEU A 73 5.56 -10.50 -18.41
CA LEU A 73 5.38 -10.89 -17.01
C LEU A 73 4.98 -12.36 -16.86
N SER A 74 5.37 -12.94 -15.72
CA SER A 74 4.96 -14.30 -15.38
C SER A 74 3.45 -14.38 -15.11
N PRO A 75 2.82 -15.56 -15.24
CA PRO A 75 1.41 -15.73 -14.90
C PRO A 75 1.06 -15.28 -13.47
N GLY A 76 1.95 -15.49 -12.50
CA GLY A 76 1.74 -15.03 -11.12
C GLY A 76 1.73 -13.51 -11.00
N MET A 77 2.63 -12.82 -11.69
CA MET A 77 2.65 -11.35 -11.74
C MET A 77 1.41 -10.79 -12.44
N LEU A 78 0.94 -11.44 -13.51
CA LEU A 78 -0.29 -11.06 -14.20
C LEU A 78 -1.53 -11.28 -13.34
N SER A 79 -1.57 -12.37 -12.56
CA SER A 79 -2.64 -12.59 -11.58
C SER A 79 -2.67 -11.50 -10.53
N TYR A 80 -1.51 -11.06 -10.03
CA TYR A 80 -1.43 -9.94 -9.09
C TYR A 80 -1.93 -8.64 -9.74
N LEU A 81 -1.53 -8.36 -10.99
CA LEU A 81 -1.99 -7.17 -11.71
C LEU A 81 -3.51 -7.16 -11.97
N ALA A 82 -4.14 -8.33 -12.04
CA ALA A 82 -5.58 -8.46 -12.19
C ALA A 82 -6.36 -8.15 -10.89
N GLU A 83 -5.69 -8.12 -9.74
CA GLU A 83 -6.31 -7.77 -8.47
C GLU A 83 -6.16 -6.27 -8.20
N SER A 84 -7.28 -5.54 -8.24
CA SER A 84 -7.35 -4.12 -7.92
C SER A 84 -8.51 -3.89 -6.96
N ARG A 85 -8.19 -3.49 -5.72
CA ARG A 85 -9.20 -3.18 -4.69
C ARG A 85 -8.85 -1.88 -4.00
N ARG A 86 -9.84 -1.04 -3.78
CA ARG A 86 -9.75 0.10 -2.88
C ARG A 86 -10.27 -0.33 -1.51
N LEU A 87 -9.41 -0.33 -0.49
CA LEU A 87 -9.82 -0.69 0.86
C LEU A 87 -10.46 0.51 1.57
N ASP A 88 -11.54 0.22 2.29
CA ASP A 88 -12.13 1.13 3.26
C ASP A 88 -11.60 0.76 4.65
N ASN A 89 -10.87 1.68 5.28
CA ASN A 89 -10.25 1.51 6.59
C ASN A 89 -11.05 2.16 7.73
N ARG A 90 -12.23 2.75 7.46
CA ARG A 90 -13.01 3.49 8.46
C ARG A 90 -13.32 2.66 9.70
N LYS A 91 -13.72 1.40 9.52
CA LYS A 91 -14.00 0.48 10.63
C LYS A 91 -12.80 0.34 11.58
N MET A 92 -11.60 0.21 11.04
CA MET A 92 -10.36 0.11 11.83
C MET A 92 -10.10 1.43 12.58
N LEU A 93 -10.26 2.58 11.93
CA LEU A 93 -10.06 3.89 12.56
C LEU A 93 -11.08 4.16 13.67
N GLU A 94 -12.35 3.86 13.42
CA GLU A 94 -13.47 4.15 14.32
C GLU A 94 -13.51 3.21 15.52
N GLU A 95 -13.48 1.89 15.31
CA GLU A 95 -13.62 0.90 16.40
C GLU A 95 -12.32 0.73 17.20
N LEU A 96 -11.16 0.75 16.52
CA LEU A 96 -9.89 0.59 17.22
C LEU A 96 -9.33 1.93 17.74
N ALA A 97 -9.96 3.06 17.40
CA ALA A 97 -9.58 4.41 17.80
C ALA A 97 -8.08 4.70 17.58
N VAL A 98 -7.55 4.23 16.44
CA VAL A 98 -6.15 4.41 16.07
C VAL A 98 -5.94 5.70 15.28
N GLN A 99 -4.81 6.35 15.52
CA GLN A 99 -4.33 7.47 14.72
C GLN A 99 -3.03 7.04 14.05
N LEU A 100 -3.00 7.07 12.72
CA LEU A 100 -1.83 6.66 11.94
C LEU A 100 -0.72 7.68 12.09
N ARG A 101 0.48 7.21 12.41
CA ARG A 101 1.69 8.04 12.44
C ARG A 101 2.18 8.35 11.03
N TYR A 102 1.95 7.42 10.10
CA TYR A 102 2.39 7.50 8.70
C TYR A 102 1.18 7.35 7.75
N PRO A 103 0.29 8.36 7.69
CA PRO A 103 -0.94 8.31 6.87
C PRO A 103 -0.70 8.49 5.36
N ASN A 104 0.56 8.55 4.91
CA ASN A 104 0.96 8.65 3.51
C ASN A 104 2.44 8.26 3.33
N LEU A 105 2.85 8.10 2.08
CA LEU A 105 4.22 7.73 1.71
C LEU A 105 5.25 8.80 2.07
N ASP A 106 4.92 10.08 1.95
CA ASP A 106 5.85 11.18 2.27
C ASP A 106 6.34 11.11 3.74
N LEU A 107 5.47 10.68 4.65
CA LEU A 107 5.82 10.45 6.05
C LEU A 107 6.39 9.05 6.29
N GLY A 108 5.90 8.04 5.57
CA GLY A 108 6.30 6.64 5.75
C GLY A 108 7.70 6.30 5.21
N LEU A 109 8.09 6.88 4.07
CA LEU A 109 9.37 6.56 3.41
C LEU A 109 10.59 7.00 4.24
N PRO A 110 10.66 8.22 4.80
CA PRO A 110 11.75 8.61 5.71
C PRO A 110 11.85 7.68 6.92
N ALA A 111 10.72 7.35 7.55
CA ALA A 111 10.69 6.50 8.72
C ALA A 111 11.12 5.06 8.43
N ALA A 112 10.82 4.54 7.23
CA ALA A 112 11.26 3.22 6.80
C ALA A 112 12.77 3.15 6.54
N GLN A 113 13.42 4.26 6.19
CA GLN A 113 14.87 4.33 6.00
C GLN A 113 15.64 4.45 7.33
N GLU A 114 15.03 5.06 8.34
CA GLU A 114 15.60 5.21 9.69
C GLU A 114 15.39 3.98 10.59
N ALA A 115 14.61 3.00 10.12
CA ALA A 115 14.40 1.76 10.86
C ALA A 115 15.73 0.98 11.02
N PRO A 116 16.09 0.57 12.25
CA PRO A 116 17.39 -0.05 12.56
C PRO A 116 17.62 -1.40 11.89
#